data_AF-A0AAD9KZ90-F1
#
_entry.id   AF-A0AAD9KZ90-F1
#
_cell.length_a   1.000
_cell.length_b   1.000
_cell.length_c   1.000
_cell.angle_alpha   90.00
_cell.angle_beta   90.00
_cell.angle_gamma   90.00
#
_symmetry.space_group_name_H-M   'P 1'
#
loop_
_entity.id
_entity.type
_entity.pdbx_description
1 polymer ?
#
loop_
_entity_poly.entity_id
_entity_poly.type
_entity_poly.pdbx_seq_one_letter_code
_entity_poly.pdbx_strand_id
1 'polypeptide(L)'
;MFNDNHHGLDQRKSPAQCYQCPTNDEIVFFFIIRTHSRRKNGASEEGDRRATVALTSLLPRVITRDERDRCIELLSTVDAIFREFNITYMLAHGTLLGSYVMHDMLPWDDDLDIFVNIDDLPKIKRLFNASGVGHYKQIQLLKTENKSALTAKVFSLKDPKAGVYRWHWPYIDISFYTDRNMVMSSHQAIPRWELNRGETERLKRATDALPWLSHHLLPRVITRDERDRCIELLSTVDAIFREFNITYMLAHGTLLGSYVMHDMLPWDDDLDIFVNLDDLPKIKRLFNASGVGHYKQIQLLETENESSLTAKVFSLKDPNAGVYRWHWPYIDIAFYTDKNMVMSSHQATPRWELNRGYFFPTVQRPLGGRWFPTPRNTSAFIAYKYKHFVCKSHTWNHKKEVFTNRLYSVNCITLASHYPFVERKVLLGKTTETLTLNCTARYSLTLQE
;
A
#
# COMPACT_ATOMS: atom_id res chain seq x y z
N MET A 1 13.68 -73.95 11.38
CA MET A 1 13.25 -74.88 10.30
C MET A 1 12.40 -74.05 9.34
N PHE A 2 12.80 -73.72 8.12
CA PHE A 2 14.04 -73.88 7.33
C PHE A 2 14.41 -72.47 6.78
N ASN A 3 15.66 -72.03 6.53
CA ASN A 3 16.68 -72.48 5.58
C ASN A 3 16.18 -72.59 4.11
N ASP A 4 16.88 -72.16 3.06
CA ASP A 4 18.10 -71.33 2.95
C ASP A 4 18.36 -70.97 1.46
N ASN A 5 19.07 -69.85 1.18
CA ASN A 5 19.93 -69.62 -0.02
C ASN A 5 19.29 -69.67 -1.44
N HIS A 6 19.84 -69.18 -2.57
CA HIS A 6 20.94 -68.28 -3.00
C HIS A 6 20.67 -67.98 -4.52
N HIS A 7 21.22 -67.00 -5.27
CA HIS A 7 22.16 -65.88 -5.09
C HIS A 7 21.44 -64.56 -5.55
N GLY A 8 22.01 -63.42 -6.00
CA GLY A 8 23.38 -62.98 -6.30
C GLY A 8 23.48 -61.45 -6.47
N LEU A 9 24.71 -60.93 -6.50
CA LEU A 9 25.03 -59.50 -6.36
C LEU A 9 24.91 -58.69 -7.67
N ASP A 10 24.42 -57.45 -7.58
CA ASP A 10 25.09 -56.31 -8.22
C ASP A 10 25.02 -55.07 -7.32
N GLN A 11 26.11 -54.29 -7.31
CA GLN A 11 26.25 -53.09 -6.51
C GLN A 11 26.02 -51.85 -7.38
N ARG A 12 24.98 -51.08 -7.07
CA ARG A 12 24.95 -49.64 -7.36
C ARG A 12 23.91 -48.91 -6.52
N LYS A 13 24.37 -48.16 -5.52
CA LYS A 13 23.55 -47.12 -4.87
C LYS A 13 23.41 -45.94 -5.84
N SER A 14 22.20 -45.57 -6.23
CA SER A 14 21.89 -44.26 -6.81
C SER A 14 21.02 -43.45 -5.84
N PRO A 15 21.14 -42.11 -5.79
CA PRO A 15 20.48 -41.30 -4.77
C PRO A 15 18.96 -41.16 -4.97
N ALA A 16 18.32 -40.58 -3.96
CA ALA A 16 16.89 -40.29 -3.94
C ALA A 16 16.39 -39.56 -5.20
N GLN A 17 15.17 -39.90 -5.63
CA GLN A 17 14.46 -39.20 -6.70
C GLN A 17 14.25 -37.74 -6.30
N CYS A 18 14.84 -36.80 -7.04
CA CYS A 18 14.45 -35.40 -6.95
C CYS A 18 12.97 -35.25 -7.31
N TYR A 19 12.24 -34.47 -6.52
CA TYR A 19 10.91 -34.01 -6.91
C TYR A 19 11.01 -33.22 -8.22
N GLN A 20 9.98 -33.38 -9.06
CA GLN A 20 9.95 -32.85 -10.41
C GLN A 20 10.09 -31.32 -10.42
N CYS A 21 10.98 -30.81 -11.26
CA CYS A 21 11.08 -29.39 -11.56
C CYS A 21 9.78 -28.92 -12.25
N PRO A 22 9.17 -27.78 -11.85
CA PRO A 22 8.05 -27.20 -12.57
C PRO A 22 8.41 -26.89 -14.03
N THR A 23 7.44 -27.04 -14.92
CA THR A 23 7.59 -26.75 -16.36
C THR A 23 7.75 -25.25 -16.61
N ASN A 24 8.55 -24.90 -17.63
CA ASN A 24 9.15 -23.58 -17.92
C ASN A 24 8.24 -22.34 -18.17
N ASP A 25 6.98 -22.33 -17.73
CA ASP A 25 6.06 -21.19 -17.97
C ASP A 25 5.78 -20.30 -16.74
N GLU A 26 6.34 -20.60 -15.56
CA GLU A 26 6.28 -19.73 -14.38
C GLU A 26 7.68 -19.45 -13.80
N ILE A 27 8.22 -18.26 -14.15
CA ILE A 27 9.27 -17.40 -13.52
C ILE A 27 10.03 -16.67 -14.64
N VAL A 28 9.36 -15.68 -15.25
CA VAL A 28 10.04 -14.59 -16.00
C VAL A 28 9.34 -13.29 -15.65
N PHE A 29 9.74 -12.67 -14.53
CA PHE A 29 9.26 -11.36 -14.11
C PHE A 29 10.33 -10.28 -14.36
N PHE A 30 10.83 -10.19 -15.60
CA PHE A 30 11.67 -9.07 -16.04
C PHE A 30 11.36 -8.63 -17.47
N PHE A 31 11.23 -7.31 -17.63
CA PHE A 31 11.24 -6.48 -18.84
C PHE A 31 11.26 -7.19 -20.21
N ILE A 32 10.12 -7.16 -20.92
CA ILE A 32 10.11 -7.19 -22.38
C ILE A 32 9.79 -5.77 -22.89
N ILE A 33 10.82 -5.06 -23.37
CA ILE A 33 10.60 -3.96 -24.31
C ILE A 33 10.12 -4.60 -25.63
N ARG A 34 8.84 -4.43 -25.94
CA ARG A 34 8.30 -4.83 -27.25
C ARG A 34 8.91 -3.96 -28.36
N THR A 35 9.90 -4.48 -29.08
CA THR A 35 10.16 -4.05 -30.46
C THR A 35 9.46 -5.02 -31.42
N HIS A 36 8.34 -4.57 -31.99
CA HIS A 36 7.71 -5.28 -33.11
C HIS A 36 8.58 -5.14 -34.35
N SER A 37 9.39 -6.16 -34.67
CA SER A 37 9.96 -6.33 -36.01
C SER A 37 9.22 -7.45 -36.74
N ARG A 38 8.49 -7.08 -37.80
CA ARG A 38 7.92 -8.06 -38.74
C ARG A 38 9.08 -8.73 -39.48
N ARG A 39 9.19 -10.07 -39.41
CA ARG A 39 10.08 -10.84 -40.29
C ARG A 39 9.80 -10.45 -41.75
N LYS A 40 10.82 -9.90 -42.42
CA LYS A 40 10.99 -10.02 -43.88
C LYS A 40 12.15 -10.97 -44.11
N ASN A 41 11.94 -11.94 -45.01
CA ASN A 41 12.96 -12.93 -45.35
C ASN A 41 14.12 -12.26 -46.12
N GLY A 42 15.36 -12.66 -45.83
CA GLY A 42 16.54 -12.27 -46.61
C GLY A 42 17.53 -11.34 -45.89
N ALA A 43 18.23 -11.84 -44.87
CA ALA A 43 19.44 -11.24 -44.34
C ALA A 43 20.51 -12.33 -44.18
N SER A 44 21.77 -12.00 -44.49
CA SER A 44 22.91 -12.93 -44.50
C SER A 44 23.56 -13.08 -43.11
N GLU A 45 24.22 -14.21 -42.86
CA GLU A 45 24.86 -14.58 -41.57
C GLU A 45 25.84 -13.52 -41.03
N GLU A 46 26.44 -12.72 -41.91
CA GLU A 46 27.39 -11.67 -41.54
C GLU A 46 26.72 -10.44 -40.87
N GLY A 47 25.41 -10.25 -41.09
CA GLY A 47 24.59 -9.29 -40.35
C GLY A 47 24.31 -9.74 -38.92
N ASP A 48 24.07 -11.03 -38.71
CA ASP A 48 23.79 -11.61 -37.39
C ASP A 48 24.99 -11.51 -36.44
N ARG A 49 26.23 -11.65 -36.95
CA ARG A 49 27.43 -11.45 -36.14
C ARG A 49 27.56 -10.01 -35.61
N ARG A 50 27.23 -8.98 -36.43
CA ARG A 50 27.22 -7.59 -35.97
C ARG A 50 26.08 -7.30 -34.99
N ALA A 51 24.90 -7.89 -35.19
CA ALA A 51 23.78 -7.77 -34.26
C ALA A 51 24.09 -8.44 -32.90
N THR A 52 24.73 -9.61 -32.92
CA THR A 52 25.12 -10.36 -31.71
C THR A 52 26.16 -9.60 -30.88
N VAL A 53 27.18 -9.01 -31.52
CA VAL A 53 28.18 -8.18 -30.85
C VAL A 53 27.58 -6.90 -30.25
N ALA A 54 26.60 -6.28 -30.93
CA ALA A 54 25.86 -5.13 -30.40
C ALA A 54 24.90 -5.47 -29.23
N LEU A 55 24.45 -6.73 -29.14
CA LEU A 55 23.64 -7.23 -28.02
C LEU A 55 24.49 -7.57 -26.79
N THR A 56 25.73 -8.05 -26.96
CA THR A 56 26.64 -8.26 -25.82
C THR A 56 27.03 -6.97 -25.09
N SER A 57 26.96 -5.80 -25.74
CA SER A 57 27.13 -4.49 -25.06
C SER A 57 25.85 -3.95 -24.41
N LEU A 58 24.74 -4.70 -24.45
CA LEU A 58 23.47 -4.36 -23.80
C LEU A 58 23.12 -5.28 -22.63
N LEU A 59 23.89 -6.35 -22.41
CA LEU A 59 23.76 -7.17 -21.20
C LEU A 59 24.40 -6.43 -20.02
N PRO A 60 23.74 -6.38 -18.85
CA PRO A 60 24.34 -5.77 -17.67
C PRO A 60 25.61 -6.54 -17.26
N ARG A 61 26.62 -5.82 -16.76
CA ARG A 61 27.86 -6.41 -16.25
C ARG A 61 27.51 -7.43 -15.17
N VAL A 62 27.86 -8.68 -15.41
CA VAL A 62 27.77 -9.73 -14.38
C VAL A 62 29.00 -9.60 -13.48
N ILE A 63 28.80 -9.52 -12.16
CA ILE A 63 29.91 -9.47 -11.21
C ILE A 63 30.64 -10.82 -11.19
N THR A 64 31.96 -10.78 -11.05
CA THR A 64 32.75 -12.00 -10.82
C THR A 64 32.53 -12.54 -9.41
N ARG A 65 32.84 -13.81 -9.19
CA ARG A 65 32.77 -14.43 -7.86
C ARG A 65 33.63 -13.70 -6.83
N ASP A 66 34.85 -13.32 -7.21
CA ASP A 66 35.77 -12.60 -6.34
C ASP A 66 35.24 -11.21 -5.97
N GLU A 67 34.56 -10.53 -6.90
CA GLU A 67 33.91 -9.25 -6.65
C GLU A 67 32.73 -9.40 -5.68
N ARG A 68 31.89 -10.42 -5.88
CA ARG A 68 30.80 -10.78 -4.96
C ARG A 68 31.33 -11.11 -3.57
N ASP A 69 32.34 -11.98 -3.48
CA ASP A 69 32.90 -12.45 -2.22
C ASP A 69 33.43 -11.27 -1.38
N ARG A 70 34.06 -10.27 -2.01
CA ARG A 70 34.48 -9.01 -1.34
C ARG A 70 33.33 -8.16 -0.82
N CYS A 71 32.23 -8.02 -1.59
CA CYS A 71 31.04 -7.31 -1.12
C CYS A 71 30.46 -8.00 0.14
N ILE A 72 30.34 -9.33 0.12
CA ILE A 72 29.83 -10.11 1.25
C ILE A 72 30.79 -10.06 2.47
N GLU A 73 32.11 -10.04 2.26
CA GLU A 73 33.09 -9.85 3.33
C GLU A 73 32.93 -8.47 4.01
N LEU A 74 32.74 -7.41 3.22
CA LEU A 74 32.47 -6.06 3.74
C LEU A 74 31.16 -6.02 4.56
N LEU A 75 30.09 -6.64 4.06
CA LEU A 75 28.80 -6.71 4.77
C LEU A 75 28.90 -7.51 6.08
N SER A 76 29.58 -8.66 6.04
CA SER A 76 29.81 -9.50 7.23
C SER A 76 30.61 -8.77 8.30
N THR A 77 31.56 -7.92 7.88
CA THR A 77 32.33 -7.08 8.79
C THR A 77 31.47 -5.97 9.41
N VAL A 78 30.62 -5.31 8.62
CA VAL A 78 29.68 -4.29 9.12
C VAL A 78 28.65 -4.90 10.06
N ASP A 79 28.11 -6.08 9.77
CA ASP A 79 27.22 -6.84 10.66
C ASP A 79 27.89 -7.13 12.02
N ALA A 80 29.12 -7.63 12.03
CA ALA A 80 29.86 -7.90 13.26
C ALA A 80 30.02 -6.64 14.14
N ILE A 81 30.43 -5.51 13.54
CA ILE A 81 30.55 -4.21 14.23
C ILE A 81 29.17 -3.74 14.73
N PHE A 82 28.14 -3.82 13.89
CA PHE A 82 26.81 -3.34 14.27
C PHE A 82 26.20 -4.17 15.41
N ARG A 83 26.43 -5.48 15.44
CA ARG A 83 26.05 -6.34 16.57
C ARG A 83 26.80 -6.02 17.85
N GLU A 84 28.13 -5.87 17.79
CA GLU A 84 28.96 -5.48 18.95
C GLU A 84 28.44 -4.18 19.59
N PHE A 85 28.10 -3.20 18.76
CA PHE A 85 27.61 -1.91 19.22
C PHE A 85 26.08 -1.82 19.35
N ASN A 86 25.33 -2.91 19.20
CA ASN A 86 23.85 -2.91 19.26
C ASN A 86 23.23 -1.79 18.38
N ILE A 87 23.58 -1.81 17.09
CA ILE A 87 23.00 -1.00 16.02
C ILE A 87 22.15 -1.94 15.17
N THR A 88 20.88 -1.63 14.99
CA THR A 88 20.00 -2.44 14.13
C THR A 88 20.05 -1.92 12.71
N TYR A 89 20.19 -2.83 11.74
CA TYR A 89 20.10 -2.53 10.32
C TYR A 89 19.19 -3.54 9.61
N MET A 90 18.75 -3.17 8.41
CA MET A 90 18.02 -4.04 7.49
C MET A 90 18.73 -4.02 6.14
N LEU A 91 18.70 -5.12 5.38
CA LEU A 91 19.09 -5.08 3.97
C LEU A 91 18.09 -4.19 3.20
N ALA A 92 18.58 -3.48 2.18
CA ALA A 92 17.78 -2.56 1.39
C ALA A 92 17.92 -2.82 -0.12
N HIS A 93 17.08 -2.15 -0.92
CA HIS A 93 17.16 -2.07 -2.38
C HIS A 93 17.58 -3.38 -3.10
N GLY A 94 18.67 -3.37 -3.89
CA GLY A 94 19.12 -4.53 -4.68
C GLY A 94 19.56 -5.70 -3.81
N THR A 95 20.24 -5.39 -2.69
CA THR A 95 20.71 -6.37 -1.71
C THR A 95 19.59 -7.16 -1.05
N LEU A 96 18.50 -6.50 -0.65
CA LEU A 96 17.33 -7.17 -0.09
C LEU A 96 16.64 -8.07 -1.12
N LEU A 97 16.53 -7.59 -2.37
CA LEU A 97 15.91 -8.36 -3.46
C LEU A 97 16.74 -9.61 -3.81
N GLY A 98 18.07 -9.48 -3.91
CA GLY A 98 18.97 -10.62 -4.08
C GLY A 98 18.85 -11.62 -2.95
N SER A 99 18.94 -11.15 -1.69
CA SER A 99 18.83 -12.00 -0.50
C SER A 99 17.51 -12.80 -0.46
N TYR A 100 16.41 -12.21 -0.93
CA TYR A 100 15.11 -12.87 -1.02
C TYR A 100 15.00 -13.86 -2.19
N VAL A 101 15.45 -13.48 -3.40
CA VAL A 101 15.22 -14.26 -4.64
C VAL A 101 16.30 -15.30 -4.89
N MET A 102 17.57 -14.95 -4.64
CA MET A 102 18.75 -15.76 -4.96
C MET A 102 19.40 -16.36 -3.71
N HIS A 103 19.04 -15.89 -2.51
CA HIS A 103 19.78 -16.11 -1.26
C HIS A 103 21.25 -15.65 -1.32
N ASP A 104 21.51 -14.65 -2.17
CA ASP A 104 22.83 -14.15 -2.54
C ASP A 104 22.70 -12.71 -3.08
N MET A 105 23.77 -12.07 -3.53
CA MET A 105 23.66 -10.84 -4.34
C MET A 105 22.99 -11.11 -5.69
N LEU A 106 22.34 -10.10 -6.27
CA LEU A 106 21.90 -10.19 -7.66
C LEU A 106 23.14 -10.27 -8.57
N PRO A 107 23.20 -11.16 -9.59
CA PRO A 107 24.44 -11.39 -10.36
C PRO A 107 24.96 -10.19 -11.16
N TRP A 108 24.19 -9.11 -11.28
CA TRP A 108 24.48 -7.90 -12.05
C TRP A 108 24.55 -6.63 -11.19
N ASP A 109 24.59 -6.79 -9.87
CA ASP A 109 24.50 -5.72 -8.86
C ASP A 109 25.88 -5.56 -8.21
N ASP A 110 26.52 -4.40 -8.37
CA ASP A 110 27.93 -4.20 -8.04
C ASP A 110 28.20 -3.38 -6.77
N ASP A 111 27.17 -3.08 -5.98
CA ASP A 111 27.27 -2.55 -4.63
C ASP A 111 26.27 -3.21 -3.66
N LEU A 112 26.12 -2.62 -2.46
CA LEU A 112 25.30 -3.15 -1.38
C LEU A 112 24.55 -2.03 -0.67
N ASP A 113 23.32 -2.28 -0.25
CA ASP A 113 22.44 -1.32 0.40
C ASP A 113 21.94 -1.81 1.77
N ILE A 114 21.98 -0.92 2.77
CA ILE A 114 21.33 -1.14 4.07
C ILE A 114 20.52 0.08 4.55
N PHE A 115 19.46 -0.19 5.30
CA PHE A 115 18.70 0.79 6.07
C PHE A 115 19.14 0.78 7.54
N VAL A 116 19.34 1.96 8.13
CA VAL A 116 19.71 2.13 9.55
C VAL A 116 18.93 3.29 10.18
N ASN A 117 18.59 3.19 11.47
CA ASN A 117 17.94 4.28 12.17
C ASN A 117 18.89 5.50 12.27
N ILE A 118 18.39 6.68 11.95
CA ILE A 118 19.14 7.94 12.01
C ILE A 118 19.57 8.29 13.45
N ASP A 119 18.89 7.75 14.46
CA ASP A 119 19.26 7.94 15.86
C ASP A 119 20.58 7.23 16.21
N ASP A 120 20.97 6.19 15.46
CA ASP A 120 22.31 5.56 15.54
C ASP A 120 23.39 6.32 14.73
N LEU A 121 23.04 7.31 13.89
CA LEU A 121 24.02 8.07 13.10
C LEU A 121 25.16 8.71 13.94
N PRO A 122 24.92 9.32 15.12
CA PRO A 122 25.99 9.86 15.95
C PRO A 122 26.95 8.78 16.48
N LYS A 123 26.43 7.58 16.73
CA LYS A 123 27.17 6.41 17.21
C LYS A 123 28.02 5.83 16.07
N ILE A 124 27.42 5.60 14.91
CA ILE A 124 28.08 5.21 13.66
C ILE A 124 29.22 6.19 13.30
N LYS A 125 28.97 7.51 13.33
CA LYS A 125 30.03 8.52 13.12
C LYS A 125 31.20 8.37 14.09
N ARG A 126 30.95 8.05 15.36
CA ARG A 126 32.01 7.84 16.36
C ARG A 126 32.79 6.56 16.04
N LEU A 127 32.12 5.46 15.69
CA LEU A 127 32.77 4.19 15.36
C LEU A 127 33.76 4.31 14.20
N PHE A 128 33.33 4.90 13.07
CA PHE A 128 34.16 4.98 11.86
C PHE A 128 35.10 6.20 11.79
N ASN A 129 35.04 7.12 12.78
CA ASN A 129 36.04 8.17 12.98
C ASN A 129 37.04 7.84 14.10
N ALA A 130 36.63 7.08 15.13
CA ALA A 130 37.54 6.61 16.17
C ALA A 130 38.57 5.67 15.55
N SER A 131 39.84 5.94 15.78
CA SER A 131 40.94 5.26 15.08
C SER A 131 41.26 3.85 15.59
N GLY A 132 40.27 3.15 16.16
CA GLY A 132 40.45 1.92 16.94
C GLY A 132 39.70 0.67 16.44
N VAL A 133 38.70 0.79 15.57
CA VAL A 133 38.06 -0.38 14.94
C VAL A 133 38.78 -0.65 13.63
N GLY A 134 39.26 -1.89 13.44
CA GLY A 134 40.34 -2.19 12.50
C GLY A 134 40.05 -1.83 11.04
N HIS A 135 41.01 -1.17 10.37
CA HIS A 135 41.13 -1.00 8.91
C HIS A 135 40.02 -0.24 8.13
N TYR A 136 38.77 -0.22 8.57
CA TYR A 136 37.67 0.49 7.90
C TYR A 136 37.58 1.92 8.43
N LYS A 137 37.90 2.91 7.59
CA LYS A 137 37.82 4.33 7.95
C LYS A 137 37.12 5.11 6.84
N GLN A 138 36.45 6.17 7.28
CA GLN A 138 35.79 7.21 6.46
C GLN A 138 34.36 6.87 6.02
N ILE A 139 33.40 7.11 6.91
CA ILE A 139 32.01 7.36 6.48
C ILE A 139 31.92 8.74 5.83
N GLN A 140 31.57 8.76 4.54
CA GLN A 140 31.19 9.99 3.85
C GLN A 140 29.67 10.13 3.87
N LEU A 141 29.16 11.16 4.54
CA LEU A 141 27.76 11.58 4.39
C LEU A 141 27.57 12.32 3.07
N LEU A 142 26.58 11.91 2.29
CA LEU A 142 26.14 12.57 1.08
C LEU A 142 24.74 13.14 1.32
N LYS A 143 24.65 14.46 1.45
CA LYS A 143 23.40 15.20 1.35
C LYS A 143 23.20 15.54 -0.12
N THR A 144 22.48 14.71 -0.86
CA THR A 144 22.16 14.98 -2.27
C THR A 144 21.23 16.18 -2.35
N GLU A 145 21.67 17.26 -3.00
CA GLU A 145 20.95 18.55 -3.03
C GLU A 145 19.53 18.47 -3.61
N ASN A 146 19.22 17.42 -4.39
CA ASN A 146 17.92 17.15 -5.00
C ASN A 146 17.15 15.94 -4.41
N LYS A 147 17.51 15.41 -3.23
CA LYS A 147 16.64 14.45 -2.51
C LYS A 147 16.52 14.81 -1.03
N SER A 148 15.35 14.56 -0.45
CA SER A 148 15.04 14.74 0.97
C SER A 148 15.67 13.69 1.90
N ALA A 149 16.45 12.74 1.37
CA ALA A 149 17.04 11.64 2.12
C ALA A 149 18.52 11.90 2.45
N LEU A 150 18.92 11.54 3.68
CA LEU A 150 20.32 11.51 4.10
C LEU A 150 20.91 10.12 3.80
N THR A 151 22.07 10.08 3.16
CA THR A 151 22.77 8.83 2.82
C THR A 151 24.23 8.89 3.27
N ALA A 152 24.84 7.71 3.48
CA ALA A 152 26.26 7.54 3.74
C ALA A 152 26.83 6.38 2.94
N LYS A 153 28.15 6.37 2.70
CA LYS A 153 28.90 5.19 2.22
C LYS A 153 29.88 4.68 3.27
N VAL A 154 29.97 3.36 3.41
CA VAL A 154 30.99 2.63 4.19
C VAL A 154 31.87 1.83 3.23
N PHE A 155 33.19 1.89 3.37
CA PHE A 155 34.17 1.21 2.54
C PHE A 155 35.48 0.99 3.31
N SER A 156 36.37 0.14 2.79
CA SER A 156 37.74 -0.02 3.30
C SER A 156 38.70 0.96 2.63
N LEU A 157 39.72 1.44 3.36
CA LEU A 157 40.83 2.19 2.74
C LEU A 157 41.91 1.28 2.12
N LYS A 158 41.79 -0.05 2.27
CA LYS A 158 42.67 -1.03 1.62
C LYS A 158 42.23 -1.36 0.19
N ASP A 159 40.97 -1.12 -0.12
CA ASP A 159 40.35 -1.45 -1.40
C ASP A 159 40.68 -0.41 -2.49
N PRO A 160 40.53 -0.76 -3.79
CA PRO A 160 40.76 0.19 -4.88
C PRO A 160 39.72 1.31 -4.90
N LYS A 161 40.09 2.49 -5.42
CA LYS A 161 39.13 3.61 -5.55
C LYS A 161 37.98 3.26 -6.50
N ALA A 162 36.78 3.70 -6.16
CA ALA A 162 35.62 3.65 -7.03
C ALA A 162 35.77 4.68 -8.17
N GLY A 163 36.54 4.35 -9.21
CA GLY A 163 36.80 5.23 -10.34
C GLY A 163 37.38 6.59 -9.92
N VAL A 164 36.68 7.67 -10.25
CA VAL A 164 37.07 9.06 -9.93
C VAL A 164 36.60 9.55 -8.56
N TYR A 165 35.85 8.74 -7.81
CA TYR A 165 35.26 9.14 -6.53
C TYR A 165 36.28 9.11 -5.37
N ARG A 166 35.86 9.69 -4.23
CA ARG A 166 36.69 9.76 -3.01
C ARG A 166 36.62 8.48 -2.17
N TRP A 167 35.64 7.62 -2.43
CA TRP A 167 35.44 6.33 -1.78
C TRP A 167 36.08 5.17 -2.57
N HIS A 168 36.16 4.02 -1.93
CA HIS A 168 36.72 2.79 -2.48
C HIS A 168 35.60 1.79 -2.82
N TRP A 169 35.93 0.78 -3.63
CA TRP A 169 35.02 -0.29 -4.05
C TRP A 169 35.59 -1.65 -3.59
N PRO A 170 34.80 -2.52 -2.94
CA PRO A 170 33.35 -2.40 -2.70
C PRO A 170 32.99 -1.36 -1.63
N TYR A 171 31.73 -0.95 -1.63
CA TYR A 171 31.13 -0.08 -0.62
C TYR A 171 29.72 -0.55 -0.26
N ILE A 172 29.24 -0.11 0.90
CA ILE A 172 27.84 -0.25 1.31
C ILE A 172 27.23 1.16 1.37
N ASP A 173 26.13 1.38 0.66
CA ASP A 173 25.25 2.53 0.85
C ASP A 173 24.37 2.33 2.09
N ILE A 174 24.37 3.33 2.95
CA ILE A 174 23.52 3.42 4.13
C ILE A 174 22.48 4.51 3.88
N SER A 175 21.22 4.11 3.81
CA SER A 175 20.08 5.02 3.84
C SER A 175 19.53 5.13 5.27
N PHE A 176 19.35 6.37 5.75
CA PHE A 176 18.87 6.62 7.11
C PHE A 176 17.35 6.80 7.17
N TYR A 177 16.70 6.10 8.10
CA TYR A 177 15.29 6.28 8.44
C TYR A 177 15.12 6.87 9.85
N THR A 178 14.00 7.54 10.12
CA THR A 178 13.46 7.72 11.49
C THR A 178 12.31 6.74 11.66
N ASP A 179 11.81 6.47 12.86
CA ASP A 179 10.59 5.64 13.02
C ASP A 179 9.39 6.20 12.21
N ARG A 180 9.35 7.52 12.00
CA ARG A 180 8.38 8.23 11.16
C ARG A 180 8.58 8.00 9.65
N ASN A 181 9.84 7.80 9.22
CA ASN A 181 10.23 7.50 7.83
C ASN A 181 10.51 6.00 7.59
N MET A 182 10.39 5.16 8.63
CA MET A 182 10.42 3.69 8.58
C MET A 182 9.02 3.09 8.56
N VAL A 183 7.98 3.93 8.66
CA VAL A 183 6.93 3.86 7.64
C VAL A 183 7.66 3.88 6.31
N MET A 184 7.84 2.69 5.71
CA MET A 184 8.50 2.51 4.42
C MET A 184 8.11 3.64 3.50
N SER A 185 9.00 4.04 2.59
CA SER A 185 8.66 4.92 1.49
C SER A 185 7.70 4.22 0.51
N SER A 186 6.44 4.06 0.95
CA SER A 186 5.21 4.15 0.17
C SER A 186 5.14 5.45 -0.65
N HIS A 187 6.12 6.34 -0.46
CA HIS A 187 6.39 7.56 -1.20
C HIS A 187 7.39 7.37 -2.37
N GLN A 188 7.96 6.17 -2.56
CA GLN A 188 8.66 5.79 -3.81
C GLN A 188 8.27 4.40 -4.33
N ALA A 189 7.82 3.51 -3.45
CA ALA A 189 6.85 2.48 -3.82
C ALA A 189 5.47 2.91 -3.31
N ILE A 190 4.88 3.98 -3.88
CA ILE A 190 3.42 3.96 -4.05
C ILE A 190 3.22 2.64 -4.81
N PRO A 191 2.59 1.59 -4.22
CA PRO A 191 2.29 0.38 -4.98
C PRO A 191 1.62 0.84 -6.26
N ARG A 192 1.90 0.21 -7.41
CA ARG A 192 1.50 0.71 -8.73
C ARG A 192 -0.03 0.66 -8.90
N TRP A 193 -0.75 1.51 -8.16
CA TRP A 193 -2.19 1.67 -8.05
C TRP A 193 -2.76 2.42 -9.27
N GLU A 194 -2.08 2.30 -10.41
CA GLU A 194 -2.80 2.07 -11.65
C GLU A 194 -3.54 0.73 -11.53
N LEU A 195 -4.59 0.71 -10.69
CA LEU A 195 -5.85 0.08 -11.07
C LEU A 195 -6.05 0.48 -12.52
N ASN A 196 -5.95 -0.50 -13.43
CA ASN A 196 -5.84 -0.17 -14.84
C ASN A 196 -7.00 0.76 -15.19
N ARG A 197 -6.79 1.79 -16.03
CA ARG A 197 -7.89 2.72 -16.35
C ARG A 197 -9.15 1.96 -16.81
N GLY A 198 -8.95 0.86 -17.53
CA GLY A 198 -10.00 -0.10 -17.89
C GLY A 198 -10.71 -0.80 -16.70
N GLU A 199 -10.06 -1.09 -15.58
CA GLU A 199 -10.69 -1.61 -14.35
C GLU A 199 -11.51 -0.53 -13.63
N THR A 200 -10.97 0.69 -13.50
CA THR A 200 -11.72 1.82 -12.92
C THR A 200 -12.93 2.17 -13.78
N GLU A 201 -12.77 2.25 -15.10
CA GLU A 201 -13.88 2.43 -16.04
C GLU A 201 -14.87 1.26 -16.03
N ARG A 202 -14.40 0.01 -15.92
CA ARG A 202 -15.27 -1.17 -15.83
C ARG A 202 -16.10 -1.13 -14.55
N LEU A 203 -15.49 -0.79 -13.42
CA LEU A 203 -16.18 -0.60 -12.15
C LEU A 203 -17.24 0.51 -12.30
N LYS A 204 -16.84 1.69 -12.80
CA LYS A 204 -17.78 2.81 -13.02
C LYS A 204 -18.96 2.41 -13.92
N ARG A 205 -18.69 1.84 -15.11
CA ARG A 205 -19.74 1.37 -16.04
C ARG A 205 -20.68 0.35 -15.39
N ALA A 206 -20.14 -0.56 -14.58
CA ALA A 206 -20.94 -1.56 -13.88
C ALA A 206 -21.81 -0.94 -12.77
N THR A 207 -21.30 0.05 -12.03
CA THR A 207 -22.07 0.80 -11.01
C THR A 207 -23.13 1.70 -11.65
N ASP A 208 -22.80 2.43 -12.72
CA ASP A 208 -23.74 3.33 -13.43
C ASP A 208 -24.96 2.55 -13.98
N ALA A 209 -24.72 1.32 -14.46
CA ALA A 209 -25.74 0.42 -15.00
C ALA A 209 -26.68 -0.23 -13.96
N LEU A 210 -26.42 -0.05 -12.66
CA LEU A 210 -27.33 -0.52 -11.61
C LEU A 210 -28.61 0.35 -11.59
N PRO A 211 -29.80 -0.25 -11.37
CA PRO A 211 -31.04 0.52 -11.27
C PRO A 211 -31.11 1.26 -9.92
N TRP A 212 -31.62 2.50 -9.94
CA TRP A 212 -31.77 3.33 -8.73
C TRP A 212 -33.06 3.03 -7.97
N LEU A 213 -33.24 1.77 -7.56
CA LEU A 213 -34.41 1.30 -6.82
C LEU A 213 -34.40 1.77 -5.36
N SER A 214 -35.56 1.84 -4.71
CA SER A 214 -35.72 2.17 -3.29
C SER A 214 -36.72 1.20 -2.66
N HIS A 215 -36.37 0.60 -1.52
CA HIS A 215 -37.20 -0.39 -0.83
C HIS A 215 -38.06 0.26 0.27
N HIS A 216 -39.36 0.04 0.27
CA HIS A 216 -40.30 0.72 1.17
C HIS A 216 -40.00 0.54 2.68
N LEU A 217 -39.48 -0.63 3.11
CA LEU A 217 -39.11 -0.87 4.52
C LEU A 217 -37.83 -0.14 4.98
N LEU A 218 -36.93 0.20 4.05
CA LEU A 218 -35.68 0.90 4.34
C LEU A 218 -35.27 1.70 3.09
N PRO A 219 -35.91 2.86 2.86
CA PRO A 219 -35.82 3.59 1.60
C PRO A 219 -34.47 4.29 1.43
N ARG A 220 -34.13 4.62 0.18
CA ARG A 220 -33.04 5.54 -0.11
C ARG A 220 -33.30 6.92 0.49
N VAL A 221 -32.30 7.48 1.18
CA VAL A 221 -32.39 8.82 1.79
C VAL A 221 -31.84 9.94 0.90
N ILE A 222 -31.05 9.59 -0.12
CA ILE A 222 -30.46 10.50 -1.12
C ILE A 222 -30.83 10.10 -2.56
N THR A 223 -30.82 11.07 -3.47
CA THR A 223 -30.97 10.84 -4.92
C THR A 223 -29.67 10.28 -5.55
N ARG A 224 -29.73 9.85 -6.81
CA ARG A 224 -28.53 9.44 -7.56
C ARG A 224 -27.53 10.59 -7.67
N ASP A 225 -27.99 11.76 -8.09
CA ASP A 225 -27.17 12.97 -8.25
C ASP A 225 -26.55 13.42 -6.92
N GLU A 226 -27.24 13.18 -5.80
CA GLU A 226 -26.72 13.44 -4.46
C GLU A 226 -25.61 12.47 -4.07
N ARG A 227 -25.80 11.16 -4.30
CA ARG A 227 -24.73 10.16 -4.13
C ARG A 227 -23.53 10.51 -5.02
N ASP A 228 -23.78 10.89 -6.27
CA ASP A 228 -22.73 11.24 -7.22
C ASP A 228 -21.92 12.46 -6.74
N ARG A 229 -22.58 13.49 -6.16
CA ARG A 229 -21.88 14.61 -5.49
C ARG A 229 -21.07 14.18 -4.27
N CYS A 230 -21.57 13.27 -3.43
CA CYS A 230 -20.79 12.72 -2.31
C CYS A 230 -19.50 12.04 -2.82
N ILE A 231 -19.61 11.19 -3.83
CA ILE A 231 -18.47 10.46 -4.42
C ILE A 231 -17.52 11.42 -5.17
N GLU A 232 -18.01 12.50 -5.77
CA GLU A 232 -17.19 13.55 -6.39
C GLU A 232 -16.41 14.35 -5.34
N LEU A 233 -17.04 14.72 -4.21
CA LEU A 233 -16.37 15.36 -3.08
C LEU A 233 -15.24 14.47 -2.53
N LEU A 234 -15.52 13.18 -2.31
CA LEU A 234 -14.50 12.23 -1.85
C LEU A 234 -13.39 11.99 -2.87
N SER A 235 -13.72 11.95 -4.18
CA SER A 235 -12.72 11.88 -5.26
C SER A 235 -11.83 13.13 -5.30
N THR A 236 -12.38 14.29 -4.97
CA THR A 236 -11.63 15.55 -4.89
C THR A 236 -10.69 15.56 -3.68
N VAL A 237 -11.18 15.15 -2.51
CA VAL A 237 -10.35 15.02 -1.29
C VAL A 237 -9.28 13.94 -1.46
N ASP A 238 -9.59 12.80 -2.06
CA ASP A 238 -8.64 11.74 -2.41
C ASP A 238 -7.51 12.26 -3.30
N ALA A 239 -7.83 13.00 -4.36
CA ALA A 239 -6.83 13.58 -5.25
C ALA A 239 -5.88 14.55 -4.52
N ILE A 240 -6.43 15.45 -3.69
CA ILE A 240 -5.67 16.39 -2.87
C ILE A 240 -4.80 15.64 -1.85
N PHE A 241 -5.35 14.64 -1.16
CA PHE A 241 -4.62 13.87 -0.15
C PHE A 241 -3.50 13.03 -0.79
N ARG A 242 -3.68 12.50 -2.01
CA ARG A 242 -2.60 11.87 -2.79
C ARG A 242 -1.53 12.89 -3.21
N GLU A 243 -1.92 14.04 -3.75
CA GLU A 243 -1.02 15.12 -4.19
C GLU A 243 -0.12 15.61 -3.04
N PHE A 244 -0.70 15.84 -1.87
CA PHE A 244 0.01 16.31 -0.68
C PHE A 244 0.50 15.21 0.27
N ASN A 245 0.38 13.95 -0.14
CA ASN A 245 0.82 12.79 0.62
C ASN A 245 0.28 12.75 2.06
N ILE A 246 -1.03 12.66 2.19
CA ILE A 246 -1.80 12.55 3.44
C ILE A 246 -2.47 11.19 3.43
N THR A 247 -2.18 10.36 4.44
CA THR A 247 -2.76 9.01 4.50
C THR A 247 -4.12 9.06 5.19
N TYR A 248 -5.14 8.57 4.49
CA TYR A 248 -6.48 8.39 5.03
C TYR A 248 -7.01 6.99 4.72
N MET A 249 -8.14 6.64 5.33
CA MET A 249 -8.91 5.44 5.00
C MET A 249 -10.41 5.69 5.21
N LEU A 250 -11.28 5.00 4.47
CA LEU A 250 -12.72 5.08 4.69
C LEU A 250 -13.09 4.68 6.13
N ALA A 251 -14.11 5.32 6.68
CA ALA A 251 -14.54 5.17 8.06
C ALA A 251 -16.04 4.83 8.18
N HIS A 252 -16.50 4.57 9.40
CA HIS A 252 -17.90 4.29 9.80
C HIS A 252 -18.83 3.72 8.70
N GLY A 253 -19.91 4.44 8.34
CA GLY A 253 -20.93 3.97 7.39
C GLY A 253 -20.37 3.82 5.98
N THR A 254 -19.44 4.69 5.62
CA THR A 254 -18.75 4.70 4.32
C THR A 254 -17.93 3.44 4.05
N LEU A 255 -17.12 3.02 5.02
CA LEU A 255 -16.34 1.78 4.95
C LEU A 255 -17.27 0.56 4.92
N LEU A 256 -18.36 0.60 5.69
CA LEU A 256 -19.35 -0.47 5.71
C LEU A 256 -20.06 -0.58 4.35
N GLY A 257 -20.44 0.52 3.70
CA GLY A 257 -20.99 0.54 2.35
C GLY A 257 -20.02 0.01 1.30
N SER A 258 -18.77 0.47 1.32
CA SER A 258 -17.68 -0.08 0.48
C SER A 258 -17.50 -1.59 0.69
N TYR A 259 -17.71 -2.09 1.91
CA TYR A 259 -17.64 -3.52 2.21
C TYR A 259 -18.89 -4.28 1.75
N VAL A 260 -20.11 -3.89 2.15
CA VAL A 260 -21.32 -4.70 1.90
C VAL A 260 -21.97 -4.47 0.54
N MET A 261 -21.68 -3.36 -0.16
CA MET A 261 -22.39 -2.96 -1.40
C MET A 261 -21.50 -2.36 -2.50
N HIS A 262 -20.20 -2.13 -2.26
CA HIS A 262 -19.31 -1.39 -3.16
C HIS A 262 -19.80 0.05 -3.47
N ASP A 263 -20.63 0.63 -2.62
CA ASP A 263 -21.31 1.93 -2.79
C ASP A 263 -21.73 2.48 -1.43
N MET A 264 -22.22 3.72 -1.37
CA MET A 264 -22.83 4.24 -0.13
C MET A 264 -24.01 3.38 0.30
N LEU A 265 -24.24 3.22 1.61
CA LEU A 265 -25.43 2.54 2.10
C LEU A 265 -26.66 3.34 1.64
N PRO A 266 -27.73 2.70 1.11
CA PRO A 266 -28.93 3.39 0.62
C PRO A 266 -29.55 4.35 1.65
N TRP A 267 -29.40 4.04 2.93
CA TRP A 267 -29.94 4.77 4.08
C TRP A 267 -28.91 5.64 4.82
N ASP A 268 -27.70 5.83 4.27
CA ASP A 268 -26.74 6.88 4.67
C ASP A 268 -26.91 8.12 3.79
N ASP A 269 -26.65 9.31 4.36
CA ASP A 269 -26.65 10.58 3.64
C ASP A 269 -25.33 11.38 3.75
N ASP A 270 -24.28 10.84 4.34
CA ASP A 270 -22.97 11.48 4.50
C ASP A 270 -21.80 10.53 4.20
N LEU A 271 -20.56 10.98 4.46
CA LEU A 271 -19.35 10.22 4.25
C LEU A 271 -18.39 10.38 5.44
N ASP A 272 -17.58 9.36 5.70
CA ASP A 272 -16.64 9.31 6.80
C ASP A 272 -15.24 8.89 6.33
N ILE A 273 -14.20 9.54 6.86
CA ILE A 273 -12.80 9.10 6.75
C ILE A 273 -12.04 9.18 8.08
N PHE A 274 -11.03 8.33 8.21
CA PHE A 274 -10.03 8.40 9.26
C PHE A 274 -8.73 8.99 8.73
N VAL A 275 -8.15 9.94 9.46
CA VAL A 275 -6.90 10.63 9.11
C VAL A 275 -5.98 10.72 10.33
N ASN A 276 -4.67 10.70 10.13
CA ASN A 276 -3.72 10.88 11.24
C ASN A 276 -3.86 12.31 11.79
N LEU A 277 -3.97 12.45 13.12
CA LEU A 277 -4.01 13.76 13.79
C LEU A 277 -2.78 14.62 13.46
N ASP A 278 -1.61 14.01 13.25
CA ASP A 278 -0.38 14.71 12.90
C ASP A 278 -0.44 15.40 11.51
N ASP A 279 -1.33 14.95 10.61
CA ASP A 279 -1.59 15.62 9.32
C ASP A 279 -2.58 16.81 9.45
N LEU A 280 -3.30 16.98 10.56
CA LEU A 280 -4.29 18.06 10.71
C LEU A 280 -3.71 19.47 10.47
N PRO A 281 -2.53 19.86 11.02
CA PRO A 281 -1.94 21.17 10.74
C PRO A 281 -1.62 21.41 9.26
N LYS A 282 -1.36 20.35 8.51
CA LYS A 282 -1.10 20.36 7.06
C LYS A 282 -2.41 20.47 6.28
N ILE A 283 -3.42 19.68 6.62
CA ILE A 283 -4.78 19.76 6.06
C ILE A 283 -5.37 21.17 6.26
N LYS A 284 -5.23 21.76 7.46
CA LYS A 284 -5.63 23.15 7.75
C LYS A 284 -4.95 24.15 6.82
N ARG A 285 -3.65 24.00 6.54
CA ARG A 285 -2.94 24.89 5.59
C ARG A 285 -3.45 24.72 4.17
N LEU A 286 -3.73 23.49 3.72
CA LEU A 286 -4.24 23.23 2.37
C LEU A 286 -5.64 23.82 2.14
N PHE A 287 -6.53 23.73 3.12
CA PHE A 287 -7.92 24.20 2.98
C PHE A 287 -8.16 25.65 3.47
N ASN A 288 -7.25 26.24 4.27
CA ASN A 288 -7.32 27.67 4.63
C ASN A 288 -6.49 28.58 3.71
N ALA A 289 -5.58 28.05 2.89
CA ALA A 289 -4.79 28.86 1.97
C ALA A 289 -5.64 29.28 0.75
N SER A 290 -5.95 30.58 0.67
CA SER A 290 -6.63 31.21 -0.47
C SER A 290 -5.77 31.23 -1.75
N GLY A 291 -5.51 30.06 -2.34
CA GLY A 291 -4.64 29.83 -3.50
C GLY A 291 -3.70 28.65 -3.24
N VAL A 292 -3.58 27.66 -4.12
CA VAL A 292 -3.59 27.73 -5.60
C VAL A 292 -4.50 26.64 -6.21
N GLY A 293 -4.99 26.86 -7.44
CA GLY A 293 -5.68 25.81 -8.23
C GLY A 293 -7.20 25.71 -8.01
N HIS A 294 -7.79 24.63 -8.56
CA HIS A 294 -9.24 24.38 -8.56
C HIS A 294 -9.81 24.08 -7.17
N TYR A 295 -8.96 23.83 -6.18
CA TYR A 295 -9.31 23.38 -4.83
C TYR A 295 -9.85 24.49 -3.90
N LYS A 296 -9.86 25.75 -4.34
CA LYS A 296 -10.35 26.93 -3.58
C LYS A 296 -11.79 26.86 -3.04
N GLN A 297 -12.53 25.82 -3.41
CA GLN A 297 -13.92 25.61 -3.00
C GLN A 297 -14.07 24.55 -1.91
N ILE A 298 -13.00 23.89 -1.48
CA ILE A 298 -13.06 22.91 -0.38
C ILE A 298 -12.68 23.60 0.93
N GLN A 299 -13.54 23.50 1.93
CA GLN A 299 -13.31 24.03 3.28
C GLN A 299 -13.22 22.90 4.30
N LEU A 300 -12.32 23.04 5.27
CA LEU A 300 -12.29 22.27 6.51
C LEU A 300 -12.96 23.07 7.62
N LEU A 301 -13.79 22.41 8.43
CA LEU A 301 -14.29 22.95 9.67
C LEU A 301 -14.08 21.97 10.81
N GLU A 302 -13.20 22.32 11.74
CA GLU A 302 -13.01 21.57 12.98
C GLU A 302 -14.26 21.67 13.87
N THR A 303 -14.64 20.54 14.44
CA THR A 303 -15.74 20.36 15.38
C THR A 303 -15.16 19.74 16.64
N GLU A 304 -15.00 20.57 17.67
CA GLU A 304 -14.52 20.14 18.99
C GLU A 304 -15.69 19.99 19.95
N ASN A 305 -15.67 18.91 20.74
CA ASN A 305 -16.40 18.79 21.99
C ASN A 305 -15.44 18.32 23.08
N GLU A 306 -15.89 18.29 24.33
CA GLU A 306 -15.06 17.94 25.51
C GLU A 306 -14.37 16.56 25.44
N SER A 307 -14.79 15.67 24.53
CA SER A 307 -14.35 14.27 24.43
C SER A 307 -13.73 13.87 23.09
N SER A 308 -13.85 14.69 22.03
CA SER A 308 -13.35 14.35 20.69
C SER A 308 -13.11 15.58 19.82
N LEU A 309 -11.96 15.58 19.13
CA LEU A 309 -11.67 16.44 17.99
C LEU A 309 -12.08 15.72 16.70
N THR A 310 -12.96 16.33 15.93
CA THR A 310 -13.41 15.89 14.60
C THR A 310 -13.35 17.07 13.63
N ALA A 311 -13.55 16.84 12.33
CA ALA A 311 -13.72 17.94 11.37
C ALA A 311 -14.64 17.55 10.21
N LYS A 312 -15.33 18.51 9.61
CA LYS A 312 -16.10 18.35 8.36
C LYS A 312 -15.35 18.95 7.18
N VAL A 313 -15.29 18.23 6.06
CA VAL A 313 -14.80 18.75 4.77
C VAL A 313 -15.95 18.82 3.78
N PHE A 314 -16.16 20.00 3.17
CA PHE A 314 -17.31 20.26 2.28
C PHE A 314 -16.98 21.26 1.18
N SER A 315 -17.84 21.34 0.16
CA SER A 315 -17.69 22.34 -0.90
C SER A 315 -18.48 23.63 -0.62
N LEU A 316 -17.83 24.78 -0.79
CA LEU A 316 -18.43 26.12 -0.75
C LEU A 316 -19.46 26.36 -1.87
N LYS A 317 -19.57 25.47 -2.85
CA LYS A 317 -20.61 25.49 -3.91
C LYS A 317 -21.94 24.87 -3.46
N ASP A 318 -21.90 23.96 -2.50
CA ASP A 318 -23.05 23.20 -2.05
C ASP A 318 -23.90 24.02 -1.04
N PRO A 319 -25.18 23.69 -0.83
CA PRO A 319 -26.02 24.39 0.14
C PRO A 319 -25.66 24.03 1.59
N ASN A 320 -25.95 24.94 2.53
CA ASN A 320 -25.81 24.68 3.97
C ASN A 320 -26.51 23.38 4.41
N ALA A 321 -25.87 22.66 5.33
CA ALA A 321 -26.44 21.53 6.03
C ALA A 321 -27.46 22.06 7.07
N GLY A 322 -28.71 22.25 6.63
CA GLY A 322 -29.76 22.86 7.44
C GLY A 322 -29.43 24.31 7.85
N VAL A 323 -29.36 24.56 9.16
CA VAL A 323 -29.07 25.89 9.73
C VAL A 323 -27.58 26.13 10.00
N TYR A 324 -26.73 25.14 9.76
CA TYR A 324 -25.32 25.20 10.14
C TYR A 324 -24.45 25.88 9.06
N ARG A 325 -23.25 26.30 9.46
CA ARG A 325 -22.30 27.04 8.60
C ARG A 325 -21.50 26.16 7.63
N TRP A 326 -21.60 24.85 7.76
CA TRP A 326 -21.02 23.89 6.82
C TRP A 326 -22.06 23.45 5.79
N HIS A 327 -21.60 22.98 4.64
CA HIS A 327 -22.46 22.63 3.51
C HIS A 327 -22.64 21.12 3.40
N TRP A 328 -23.69 20.69 2.69
CA TRP A 328 -23.96 19.29 2.39
C TRP A 328 -24.04 19.03 0.87
N PRO A 329 -23.35 18.00 0.34
CA PRO A 329 -22.64 16.94 1.07
C PRO A 329 -21.33 17.37 1.74
N TYR A 330 -20.96 16.62 2.77
CA TYR A 330 -19.70 16.74 3.49
C TYR A 330 -19.08 15.37 3.75
N ILE A 331 -17.82 15.37 4.17
CA ILE A 331 -17.10 14.22 4.73
C ILE A 331 -16.74 14.54 6.18
N ASP A 332 -17.19 13.73 7.13
CA ASP A 332 -16.70 13.74 8.50
C ASP A 332 -15.33 13.08 8.59
N ILE A 333 -14.42 13.74 9.31
CA ILE A 333 -13.07 13.31 9.61
C ILE A 333 -12.98 13.02 11.10
N ALA A 334 -12.72 11.75 11.42
CA ALA A 334 -12.29 11.34 12.74
C ALA A 334 -10.76 11.15 12.74
N PHE A 335 -10.08 11.67 13.75
CA PHE A 335 -8.63 11.60 13.84
C PHE A 335 -8.18 10.38 14.66
N TYR A 336 -7.08 9.75 14.23
CA TYR A 336 -6.38 8.72 15.00
C TYR A 336 -4.94 9.15 15.32
N THR A 337 -4.32 8.49 16.30
CA THR A 337 -2.88 8.58 16.55
C THR A 337 -2.30 7.17 16.61
N ASP A 338 -0.97 7.03 16.52
CA ASP A 338 -0.32 5.71 16.64
C ASP A 338 -0.57 5.02 18.00
N LYS A 339 -0.89 5.79 19.05
CA LYS A 339 -1.27 5.29 20.38
C LYS A 339 -2.77 5.02 20.50
N ASN A 340 -3.59 5.79 19.78
CA ASN A 340 -5.05 5.69 19.78
C ASN A 340 -5.55 5.36 18.36
N MET A 341 -5.21 4.16 17.87
CA MET A 341 -5.95 3.54 16.75
C MET A 341 -7.40 3.17 17.14
N VAL A 342 -7.73 3.33 18.43
CA VAL A 342 -9.11 3.40 18.94
C VAL A 342 -9.78 4.64 18.39
N MET A 343 -10.54 4.45 17.32
CA MET A 343 -11.28 5.48 16.61
C MET A 343 -12.38 6.09 17.49
N SER A 344 -12.27 7.39 17.78
CA SER A 344 -13.22 8.10 18.64
C SER A 344 -14.52 8.41 17.90
N SER A 345 -15.59 7.65 18.19
CA SER A 345 -16.88 8.27 18.50
C SER A 345 -17.73 7.37 19.40
N HIS A 346 -18.23 8.00 20.46
CA HIS A 346 -19.11 7.47 21.51
C HIS A 346 -18.51 6.47 22.50
N GLN A 347 -19.01 6.58 23.73
CA GLN A 347 -18.49 5.96 24.94
C GLN A 347 -18.73 4.44 24.94
N ALA A 348 -17.90 3.70 25.68
CA ALA A 348 -18.05 2.28 26.02
C ALA A 348 -17.71 1.21 24.94
N THR A 349 -16.97 1.51 23.87
CA THR A 349 -16.21 0.44 23.17
C THR A 349 -14.92 0.11 23.94
N PRO A 350 -14.60 -1.16 24.24
CA PRO A 350 -13.36 -1.53 24.93
C PRO A 350 -12.12 -1.05 24.17
N ARG A 351 -11.08 -0.63 24.90
CA ARG A 351 -9.78 -0.23 24.34
C ARG A 351 -9.05 -1.44 23.74
N TRP A 352 -9.44 -1.82 22.53
CA TRP A 352 -8.58 -2.64 21.68
C TRP A 352 -7.54 -1.72 21.06
N GLU A 353 -6.29 -1.83 21.55
CA GLU A 353 -5.11 -1.43 20.79
C GLU A 353 -4.99 -2.35 19.55
N LEU A 354 -5.84 -2.08 18.55
CA LEU A 354 -5.79 -2.78 17.27
C LEU A 354 -4.44 -2.47 16.64
N ASN A 355 -3.61 -3.52 16.53
CA ASN A 355 -2.25 -3.42 16.00
C ASN A 355 -2.26 -2.70 14.64
N ARG A 356 -1.31 -1.78 14.45
CA ARG A 356 -1.08 -1.02 13.21
C ARG A 356 -1.21 -1.86 11.93
N GLY A 357 -0.79 -3.13 11.98
CA GLY A 357 -0.89 -4.08 10.86
C GLY A 357 -2.31 -4.44 10.40
N TYR A 358 -3.36 -4.17 11.19
CA TYR A 358 -4.75 -4.31 10.74
C TYR A 358 -5.20 -3.17 9.80
N PHE A 359 -4.54 -2.02 9.88
CA PHE A 359 -4.91 -0.83 9.11
C PHE A 359 -3.91 -0.53 7.99
N PHE A 360 -2.63 -0.84 8.19
CA PHE A 360 -1.54 -0.45 7.29
C PHE A 360 -0.74 -1.65 6.73
N PRO A 361 -0.24 -1.55 5.48
CA PRO A 361 -0.56 -0.52 4.49
C PRO A 361 -2.05 -0.55 4.11
N THR A 362 -2.64 0.59 3.78
CA THR A 362 -4.04 0.64 3.36
C THR A 362 -4.22 -0.09 2.03
N VAL A 363 -5.39 -0.71 1.84
CA VAL A 363 -5.75 -1.42 0.60
C VAL A 363 -6.85 -0.65 -0.13
N GLN A 364 -6.91 -0.76 -1.46
CA GLN A 364 -7.95 -0.09 -2.24
C GLN A 364 -9.21 -0.96 -2.31
N ARG A 365 -10.37 -0.38 -1.96
CA ARG A 365 -11.68 -1.03 -2.10
C ARG A 365 -12.66 -0.15 -2.91
N PRO A 366 -13.64 -0.77 -3.59
CA PRO A 366 -14.59 -0.04 -4.42
C PRO A 366 -15.61 0.74 -3.58
N LEU A 367 -15.98 1.94 -4.02
CA LEU A 367 -17.11 2.72 -3.53
C LEU A 367 -17.64 3.60 -4.66
N GLY A 368 -18.91 3.48 -5.03
CA GLY A 368 -19.58 4.42 -5.93
C GLY A 368 -18.97 4.51 -7.34
N GLY A 369 -18.42 3.40 -7.85
CA GLY A 369 -17.75 3.38 -9.15
C GLY A 369 -16.29 3.86 -9.13
N ARG A 370 -15.74 4.16 -7.94
CA ARG A 370 -14.36 4.62 -7.69
C ARG A 370 -13.65 3.66 -6.72
N TRP A 371 -12.37 3.92 -6.46
CA TRP A 371 -11.53 3.14 -5.57
C TRP A 371 -10.86 4.05 -4.53
N PHE A 372 -10.96 3.69 -3.26
CA PHE A 372 -10.43 4.48 -2.14
C PHE A 372 -9.71 3.60 -1.11
N PRO A 373 -8.77 4.16 -0.33
CA PRO A 373 -8.04 3.44 0.70
C PRO A 373 -8.95 3.03 1.86
N THR A 374 -8.75 1.82 2.37
CA THR A 374 -9.43 1.22 3.52
C THR A 374 -8.41 0.54 4.45
N PRO A 375 -8.78 0.19 5.70
CA PRO A 375 -7.92 -0.61 6.56
C PRO A 375 -7.46 -1.90 5.86
N ARG A 376 -6.18 -2.25 5.98
CA ARG A 376 -5.60 -3.47 5.38
C ARG A 376 -6.51 -4.69 5.53
N ASN A 377 -6.88 -5.01 6.77
CA ASN A 377 -7.77 -6.12 7.11
C ASN A 377 -9.19 -5.58 7.37
N THR A 378 -9.82 -5.06 6.32
CA THR A 378 -11.17 -4.49 6.38
C THR A 378 -12.18 -5.52 6.90
N SER A 379 -12.08 -6.80 6.51
CA SER A 379 -13.01 -7.84 6.94
C SER A 379 -12.99 -8.07 8.45
N ALA A 380 -11.81 -8.14 9.08
CA ALA A 380 -11.69 -8.23 10.54
C ALA A 380 -12.19 -6.96 11.25
N PHE A 381 -11.90 -5.77 10.72
CA PHE A 381 -12.38 -4.51 11.28
C PHE A 381 -13.91 -4.40 11.25
N ILE A 382 -14.54 -4.79 10.15
CA ILE A 382 -16.00 -4.82 10.01
C ILE A 382 -16.62 -5.88 10.93
N ALA A 383 -16.05 -7.07 11.02
CA ALA A 383 -16.53 -8.12 11.92
C ALA A 383 -16.46 -7.72 13.41
N TYR A 384 -15.45 -6.92 13.79
CA TYR A 384 -15.35 -6.33 15.13
C TYR A 384 -16.41 -5.24 15.36
N LYS A 385 -16.45 -4.20 14.50
CA LYS A 385 -17.27 -3.00 14.72
C LYS A 385 -18.76 -3.23 14.46
N TYR A 386 -19.11 -4.10 13.52
CA TYR A 386 -20.48 -4.41 13.10
C TYR A 386 -20.83 -5.87 13.37
N LYS A 387 -20.44 -6.38 14.54
CA LYS A 387 -20.81 -7.72 15.01
C LYS A 387 -22.33 -7.87 15.00
N HIS A 388 -22.83 -8.85 14.26
CA HIS A 388 -24.27 -9.03 13.96
C HIS A 388 -24.88 -7.85 13.16
N PHE A 389 -24.22 -7.42 12.08
CA PHE A 389 -24.74 -6.40 11.15
C PHE A 389 -26.20 -6.68 10.71
N VAL A 390 -27.05 -5.66 10.85
CA VAL A 390 -28.44 -5.62 10.38
C VAL A 390 -28.62 -4.32 9.60
N CYS A 391 -29.40 -4.37 8.52
CA CYS A 391 -29.66 -3.20 7.68
C CYS A 391 -30.64 -2.28 8.41
N LYS A 392 -30.17 -1.07 8.77
CA LYS A 392 -30.81 -0.21 9.75
C LYS A 392 -30.61 1.27 9.39
N SER A 393 -31.66 2.09 9.51
CA SER A 393 -31.56 3.53 9.27
C SER A 393 -30.84 4.27 10.39
N HIS A 394 -30.30 5.44 10.05
CA HIS A 394 -29.56 6.31 10.95
C HIS A 394 -30.54 7.26 11.64
N THR A 395 -30.26 7.62 12.89
CA THR A 395 -31.11 8.53 13.69
C THR A 395 -30.82 10.01 13.44
N TRP A 396 -29.92 10.31 12.52
CA TRP A 396 -29.54 11.67 12.14
C TRP A 396 -29.73 11.84 10.63
N ASN A 397 -30.16 13.03 10.21
CA ASN A 397 -30.20 13.41 8.80
C ASN A 397 -29.12 14.47 8.57
N HIS A 398 -27.95 14.04 8.13
CA HIS A 398 -26.77 14.88 7.94
C HIS A 398 -27.02 16.00 6.92
N LYS A 399 -27.91 15.76 5.94
CA LYS A 399 -28.34 16.76 4.96
C LYS A 399 -29.01 18.01 5.57
N LYS A 400 -29.71 17.84 6.69
CA LYS A 400 -30.40 18.94 7.39
C LYS A 400 -29.83 19.22 8.79
N GLU A 401 -28.87 18.41 9.23
CA GLU A 401 -28.34 18.40 10.59
C GLU A 401 -29.43 18.36 11.66
N VAL A 402 -30.34 17.39 11.54
CA VAL A 402 -31.42 17.17 12.52
C VAL A 402 -31.55 15.70 12.91
N PHE A 403 -31.88 15.48 14.18
CA PHE A 403 -32.31 14.18 14.68
C PHE A 403 -33.60 13.72 13.99
N THR A 404 -33.74 12.43 13.74
CA THR A 404 -34.97 11.83 13.23
C THR A 404 -35.40 10.64 14.10
N ASN A 405 -36.69 10.59 14.42
CA ASN A 405 -37.29 9.47 15.16
C ASN A 405 -37.50 8.22 14.28
N ARG A 406 -36.85 8.14 13.10
CA ARG A 406 -37.06 7.09 12.10
C ARG A 406 -36.02 5.99 12.26
N LEU A 407 -36.33 5.01 13.11
CA LEU A 407 -35.51 3.82 13.31
C LEU A 407 -36.14 2.59 12.64
N TYR A 408 -35.78 2.36 11.39
CA TYR A 408 -36.10 1.14 10.66
C TYR A 408 -34.96 0.14 10.82
N SER A 409 -35.29 -1.14 10.99
CA SER A 409 -34.31 -2.24 11.03
C SER A 409 -34.92 -3.46 10.35
N VAL A 410 -34.21 -4.04 9.39
CA VAL A 410 -34.65 -5.18 8.59
C VAL A 410 -33.49 -6.14 8.33
N ASN A 411 -33.82 -7.43 8.17
CA ASN A 411 -32.83 -8.39 7.71
C ASN A 411 -32.38 -8.02 6.29
N CYS A 412 -31.08 -7.79 6.09
CA CYS A 412 -30.52 -7.35 4.81
C CYS A 412 -30.94 -8.20 3.60
N ILE A 413 -31.19 -9.50 3.78
CA ILE A 413 -31.62 -10.39 2.70
C ILE A 413 -32.95 -9.96 2.07
N THR A 414 -33.84 -9.30 2.82
CA THR A 414 -35.12 -8.79 2.28
C THR A 414 -34.93 -7.67 1.27
N LEU A 415 -33.77 -7.01 1.29
CA LEU A 415 -33.44 -5.88 0.44
C LEU A 415 -32.70 -6.27 -0.84
N ALA A 416 -32.24 -7.52 -0.95
CA ALA A 416 -31.37 -7.99 -2.05
C ALA A 416 -32.02 -7.96 -3.45
N SER A 417 -33.35 -7.77 -3.53
CA SER A 417 -34.09 -7.54 -4.77
C SER A 417 -34.01 -6.08 -5.28
N HIS A 418 -33.72 -5.13 -4.38
CA HIS A 418 -33.70 -3.69 -4.68
C HIS A 418 -32.30 -3.06 -4.55
N TYR A 419 -31.50 -3.56 -3.61
CA TYR A 419 -30.14 -3.08 -3.36
C TYR A 419 -29.12 -4.16 -3.69
N PRO A 420 -27.99 -3.78 -4.32
CA PRO A 420 -26.92 -4.73 -4.62
C PRO A 420 -26.15 -5.06 -3.33
N PHE A 421 -25.72 -6.31 -3.18
CA PHE A 421 -24.91 -6.76 -2.04
C PHE A 421 -23.67 -7.54 -2.51
N VAL A 422 -22.64 -7.56 -1.68
CA VAL A 422 -21.37 -8.20 -1.98
C VAL A 422 -21.32 -9.61 -1.40
N GLU A 423 -21.26 -10.60 -2.29
CA GLU A 423 -20.94 -11.98 -1.97
C GLU A 423 -19.42 -12.19 -2.00
N ARG A 424 -18.88 -12.95 -1.04
CA ARG A 424 -17.45 -13.20 -0.90
C ARG A 424 -17.13 -14.67 -1.01
N LYS A 425 -16.06 -14.99 -1.74
CA LYS A 425 -15.46 -16.33 -1.81
C LYS A 425 -13.96 -16.20 -1.59
N VAL A 426 -13.44 -16.89 -0.57
CA VAL A 426 -12.02 -16.91 -0.25
C VAL A 426 -11.44 -18.24 -0.72
N LEU A 427 -10.45 -18.20 -1.60
CA LEU A 427 -9.77 -19.37 -2.15
C LEU A 427 -8.26 -19.11 -2.19
N LEU A 428 -7.47 -19.98 -1.55
CA LEU A 428 -5.99 -19.91 -1.54
C LEU A 428 -5.44 -18.52 -1.16
N GLY A 429 -6.04 -17.87 -0.16
CA GLY A 429 -5.63 -16.53 0.31
C GLY A 429 -6.05 -15.37 -0.59
N LYS A 430 -6.86 -15.59 -1.64
CA LYS A 430 -7.44 -14.53 -2.47
C LYS A 430 -8.93 -14.37 -2.17
N THR A 431 -9.38 -13.14 -1.96
CA THR A 431 -10.80 -12.81 -1.77
C THR A 431 -11.40 -12.37 -3.10
N THR A 432 -12.30 -13.18 -3.67
CA THR A 432 -13.16 -12.75 -4.78
C THR A 432 -14.44 -12.15 -4.22
N GLU A 433 -14.73 -10.90 -4.58
CA GLU A 433 -15.94 -10.18 -4.23
C GLU A 433 -16.83 -10.05 -5.46
N THR A 434 -18.07 -10.51 -5.37
CA THR A 434 -19.06 -10.47 -6.45
C THR A 434 -20.22 -9.59 -6.01
N LEU A 435 -20.48 -8.50 -6.73
CA LEU A 435 -21.66 -7.68 -6.49
C LEU A 435 -22.87 -8.34 -7.14
N THR A 436 -23.87 -8.72 -6.35
CA THR A 436 -25.12 -9.34 -6.81
C THR A 436 -26.31 -8.42 -6.58
N LEU A 437 -27.29 -8.46 -7.50
CA LEU A 437 -28.58 -7.78 -7.34
C LEU A 437 -29.67 -8.70 -7.89
N ASN A 438 -30.66 -9.03 -7.06
CA ASN A 438 -31.69 -10.03 -7.31
C ASN A 438 -31.07 -11.38 -7.72
N CYS A 439 -30.16 -11.90 -6.87
CA CYS A 439 -29.37 -13.12 -7.08
C CYS A 439 -28.55 -13.18 -8.38
N THR A 440 -28.45 -12.07 -9.13
CA THR A 440 -27.75 -11.97 -10.41
C THR A 440 -26.44 -11.23 -10.21
N ALA A 441 -25.32 -11.88 -10.52
CA ALA A 441 -24.00 -11.24 -10.51
C ALA A 441 -23.93 -10.09 -11.52
N ARG A 442 -23.44 -8.93 -11.08
CA ARG A 442 -23.29 -7.71 -11.87
C ARG A 442 -21.85 -7.50 -12.30
N TYR A 443 -20.91 -7.74 -11.38
CA TYR A 443 -19.49 -7.90 -11.66
C TYR A 443 -18.82 -8.66 -10.51
N SER A 444 -17.62 -9.14 -10.77
CA SER A 444 -16.72 -9.66 -9.75
C SER A 444 -15.35 -9.02 -9.88
N LEU A 445 -14.67 -8.87 -8.75
CA LEU A 445 -13.28 -8.42 -8.61
C LEU A 445 -12.55 -9.33 -7.62
N THR A 446 -11.23 -9.36 -7.69
CA THR A 446 -10.40 -10.11 -6.74
C THR A 446 -9.51 -9.12 -5.99
N LEU A 447 -9.62 -9.12 -4.67
CA LEU A 447 -8.79 -8.31 -3.79
C LEU A 447 -7.57 -9.13 -3.32
N GLN A 448 -6.48 -8.40 -3.09
CA GLN A 448 -5.35 -8.86 -2.30
C GLN A 448 -5.49 -8.19 -0.92
N GLU A 449 -5.96 -8.96 0.07
CA GLU A 449 -6.16 -8.53 1.47
C GLU A 449 -5.07 -9.13 2.37
#